data_AF-A0A354B4H5-F1
#
_entry.id   AF-A0A354B4H5-F1
#
_cell.length_a   1.000
_cell.length_b   1.000
_cell.length_c   1.000
_cell.angle_alpha   90.00
_cell.angle_beta   90.00
_cell.angle_gamma   90.00
#
_symmetry.space_group_name_H-M   'P 1'
#
loop_
_entity.id
_entity.type
_entity.pdbx_description
1 polymer ?
#
loop_
_entity_poly.entity_id
_entity_poly.type
_entity_poly.pdbx_seq_one_letter_code
_entity_poly.pdbx_strand_id
1 'polypeptide(L)'
;GRPLLGCTIKPKLGLSGKNYGRVVYECLRGGLDFTKDDENINSQPFQRWQNRFEFVAEAVTLAQEETGEKKGHYLNCTANTPEEMYERAEFAKELKQPIIMHD
;
A
#
# COMPACT_ATOMS: atom_id res chain seq x y z
N GLY A 1 9.25 14.32 17.28
CA GLY A 1 8.70 13.91 18.59
C GLY A 1 7.18 13.98 18.61
N ARG A 2 6.51 13.38 17.61
CA ARG A 2 5.06 13.16 17.60
C ARG A 2 4.80 11.68 17.26
N PRO A 3 3.64 11.11 17.63
CA PRO A 3 3.22 9.81 17.11
C PRO A 3 3.11 9.82 15.58
N LEU A 4 3.34 8.65 14.96
CA LEU A 4 3.04 8.43 13.55
C LEU A 4 1.53 8.21 13.37
N LEU A 5 0.97 8.82 12.34
CA LEU A 5 -0.43 8.72 11.97
C LEU A 5 -0.59 7.77 10.79
N GLY A 6 -1.59 6.91 10.86
CA GLY A 6 -1.97 6.10 9.70
C GLY A 6 -3.41 5.66 9.69
N CYS A 7 -3.86 5.16 8.54
CA CYS A 7 -5.21 4.66 8.36
C CYS A 7 -5.22 3.37 7.53
N THR A 8 -6.25 2.55 7.73
CA THR A 8 -6.57 1.42 6.84
C THR A 8 -7.45 1.93 5.70
N ILE A 9 -7.14 1.57 4.46
CA ILE A 9 -7.96 1.95 3.30
C ILE A 9 -9.34 1.29 3.38
N LYS A 10 -10.38 2.05 3.03
CA LYS A 10 -11.79 1.61 3.05
C LYS A 10 -12.47 1.91 1.70
N PRO A 11 -13.52 1.15 1.32
CA PRO A 11 -14.08 -0.01 2.01
C PRO A 11 -13.11 -1.19 2.09
N LYS A 12 -13.38 -2.15 2.99
CA LYS A 12 -12.51 -3.30 3.26
C LYS A 12 -12.08 -4.04 1.99
N LEU A 13 -13.03 -4.31 1.10
CA LEU A 13 -12.85 -4.99 -0.18
C LEU A 13 -13.64 -4.26 -1.27
N GLY A 14 -13.29 -4.52 -2.54
CA GLY A 14 -14.08 -4.10 -3.70
C GLY A 14 -13.58 -2.86 -4.44
N LEU A 15 -12.54 -2.17 -3.94
CA LEU A 15 -11.84 -1.16 -4.74
C LEU A 15 -10.99 -1.84 -5.83
N SER A 16 -10.92 -1.20 -7.00
CA SER A 16 -9.92 -1.53 -8.02
C SER A 16 -8.56 -0.94 -7.64
N GLY A 17 -7.47 -1.51 -8.16
CA GLY A 17 -6.10 -1.04 -7.84
C GLY A 17 -5.90 0.46 -8.10
N LYS A 18 -6.45 0.99 -9.20
CA LYS A 18 -6.37 2.42 -9.53
C LYS A 18 -7.10 3.29 -8.50
N ASN A 19 -8.32 2.91 -8.11
CA ASN A 19 -9.07 3.66 -7.11
C ASN A 19 -8.41 3.53 -5.73
N TYR A 20 -7.79 2.39 -5.44
CA TYR A 20 -7.03 2.16 -4.23
C TYR A 20 -5.83 3.11 -4.10
N GLY A 21 -5.01 3.19 -5.15
CA GLY A 21 -3.90 4.15 -5.24
C GLY A 21 -4.35 5.60 -5.07
N ARG A 22 -5.50 5.97 -5.66
CA ARG A 22 -6.08 7.32 -5.46
C ARG A 22 -6.40 7.60 -4.00
N VAL A 23 -7.05 6.68 -3.28
CA VAL A 23 -7.35 6.88 -1.85
C VAL A 23 -6.07 6.97 -1.02
N VAL A 24 -5.07 6.13 -1.32
CA VAL A 24 -3.75 6.20 -0.68
C VAL A 24 -3.10 7.58 -0.87
N TYR A 25 -3.08 8.08 -2.10
CA TYR A 25 -2.53 9.40 -2.42
C TYR A 25 -3.20 10.51 -1.62
N GLU A 26 -4.53 10.60 -1.64
CA GLU A 26 -5.28 11.65 -0.94
C GLU A 26 -5.03 11.59 0.58
N CYS A 27 -4.98 10.39 1.15
CA CYS A 27 -4.70 10.19 2.57
C CYS A 27 -3.28 10.65 2.96
N LEU A 28 -2.26 10.29 2.17
CA LEU A 28 -0.86 10.62 2.46
C LEU A 28 -0.58 12.12 2.23
N ARG A 29 -1.06 12.67 1.10
CA ARG A 29 -0.99 14.10 0.81
C ARG A 29 -1.75 14.92 1.86
N GLY A 30 -2.86 14.39 2.38
CA GLY A 30 -3.66 15.00 3.44
C GLY A 30 -3.00 15.07 4.82
N GLY A 31 -1.80 14.50 4.99
CA GLY A 31 -0.99 14.63 6.21
C GLY A 31 -0.78 13.35 7.01
N LEU A 32 -1.24 12.20 6.53
CA LEU A 32 -0.87 10.92 7.15
C LEU A 32 0.58 10.55 6.81
N ASP A 33 1.24 9.86 7.74
CA ASP A 33 2.59 9.31 7.50
C ASP A 33 2.49 8.01 6.72
N PHE A 34 1.49 7.18 7.09
CA PHE A 34 1.28 5.87 6.51
C PHE A 34 -0.18 5.61 6.17
N THR A 35 -0.38 4.75 5.20
CA THR A 35 -1.66 4.06 4.97
C THR A 35 -1.42 2.56 4.96
N LYS A 36 -2.44 1.72 5.09
CA LYS A 36 -2.26 0.27 5.04
C LYS A 36 -3.34 -0.45 4.25
N ASP A 37 -2.93 -1.58 3.70
CA ASP A 37 -3.84 -2.62 3.30
C ASP A 37 -4.70 -3.09 4.47
N ASP A 38 -5.94 -3.44 4.18
CA ASP A 38 -6.78 -4.16 5.13
C ASP A 38 -6.31 -5.63 5.19
N GLU A 39 -6.45 -6.31 6.34
CA GLU A 39 -5.88 -7.65 6.55
C GLU A 39 -6.45 -8.70 5.57
N ASN A 40 -7.65 -8.48 5.03
CA ASN A 40 -8.25 -9.38 4.04
C ASN A 40 -7.98 -8.96 2.58
N ILE A 41 -7.18 -7.91 2.34
CA ILE A 41 -6.75 -7.50 1.00
C ILE A 41 -5.47 -8.27 0.64
N ASN A 42 -5.58 -9.21 -0.31
CA ASN A 42 -4.46 -10.05 -0.74
C ASN A 42 -4.39 -9.97 -2.27
N SER A 43 -4.95 -10.95 -2.98
CA SER A 43 -5.07 -10.95 -4.45
C SER A 43 -6.42 -11.53 -4.88
N GLN A 44 -7.42 -10.66 -5.00
CA GLN A 44 -8.79 -11.04 -5.34
C GLN A 44 -9.11 -10.78 -6.82
N PRO A 45 -10.19 -11.37 -7.38
CA PRO A 45 -10.57 -11.15 -8.77
C PRO A 45 -10.79 -9.67 -9.15
N PHE A 46 -11.28 -8.85 -8.21
CA PHE A 46 -11.51 -7.42 -8.44
C PHE A 46 -10.22 -6.57 -8.36
N GLN A 47 -9.14 -7.12 -7.79
CA GLN A 47 -7.87 -6.41 -7.58
C GLN A 47 -6.73 -7.41 -7.36
N ARG A 48 -5.94 -7.64 -8.42
CA ARG A 48 -4.68 -8.41 -8.33
C ARG A 48 -3.63 -7.60 -7.58
N TRP A 49 -2.80 -8.32 -6.80
CA TRP A 49 -1.85 -7.69 -5.89
C TRP A 49 -0.78 -6.86 -6.62
N GLN A 50 -0.25 -7.34 -7.76
CA GLN A 50 0.78 -6.62 -8.52
C GLN A 50 0.29 -5.23 -8.94
N ASN A 51 -0.89 -5.16 -9.58
CA ASN A 51 -1.47 -3.89 -10.00
C ASN A 51 -1.72 -2.95 -8.81
N ARG A 52 -2.17 -3.47 -7.65
CA ARG A 52 -2.33 -2.66 -6.44
C ARG A 52 -0.99 -2.07 -6.01
N PHE A 53 0.05 -2.89 -5.95
CA PHE A 53 1.38 -2.48 -5.49
C PHE A 53 1.92 -1.35 -6.38
N GLU A 54 1.78 -1.48 -7.70
CA GLU A 54 2.21 -0.45 -8.67
C GLU A 54 1.48 0.89 -8.46
N PHE A 55 0.14 0.89 -8.43
CA PHE A 55 -0.64 2.12 -8.22
C PHE A 55 -0.37 2.76 -6.86
N VAL A 56 -0.15 1.95 -5.82
CA VAL A 56 0.20 2.44 -4.48
C VAL A 56 1.61 3.03 -4.46
N ALA A 57 2.58 2.40 -5.14
CA ALA A 57 3.94 2.90 -5.22
C ALA A 57 4.01 4.27 -5.93
N GLU A 58 3.25 4.44 -7.01
CA GLU A 58 3.08 5.73 -7.69
C GLU A 58 2.47 6.77 -6.74
N ALA A 59 1.39 6.42 -6.04
CA ALA A 59 0.70 7.30 -5.08
C ALA A 59 1.61 7.75 -3.92
N VAL A 60 2.41 6.83 -3.34
CA VAL A 60 3.37 7.13 -2.27
C VAL A 60 4.46 8.08 -2.77
N THR A 61 4.99 7.82 -3.97
CA THR A 61 6.05 8.66 -4.58
C THR A 61 5.54 10.07 -4.82
N LEU A 62 4.37 10.21 -5.46
CA LEU A 62 3.77 11.51 -5.74
C LEU A 62 3.46 12.29 -4.46
N ALA A 63 2.86 11.65 -3.45
CA ALA A 63 2.58 12.30 -2.17
C ALA A 63 3.87 12.75 -1.46
N GLN A 64 4.94 11.97 -1.53
CA GLN A 64 6.24 12.34 -0.96
C GLN A 64 6.86 13.53 -1.70
N GLU A 65 6.80 13.56 -3.04
CA GLU A 65 7.31 14.67 -3.85
C GLU A 65 6.56 15.99 -3.57
N GLU A 66 5.23 15.94 -3.46
CA GLU A 66 4.43 17.14 -3.24
C GLU A 66 4.49 17.67 -1.81
N THR A 67 4.64 16.79 -0.81
CA THR A 67 4.67 17.21 0.60
C THR A 67 6.08 17.47 1.13
N GLY A 68 7.12 16.91 0.49
CA GLY A 68 8.48 16.92 0.99
C GLY A 68 8.69 16.04 2.23
N GLU A 69 7.69 15.23 2.61
CA GLU A 69 7.74 14.32 3.75
C GLU A 69 7.88 12.86 3.31
N LYS A 70 8.61 12.05 4.08
CA LYS A 70 8.66 10.60 3.82
C LYS A 70 7.29 9.98 4.08
N LYS A 71 6.78 9.24 3.09
CA LYS A 71 5.48 8.54 3.15
C LYS A 71 5.66 7.04 2.96
N GLY A 72 4.66 6.26 3.36
CA GLY A 72 4.65 4.82 3.10
C GLY A 72 3.26 4.20 3.08
N HIS A 73 3.18 3.00 2.51
CA HIS A 73 1.99 2.17 2.56
C HIS A 73 2.37 0.77 3.00
N TYR A 74 1.71 0.22 4.02
CA TYR A 74 1.90 -1.17 4.41
C TYR A 74 1.25 -2.09 3.37
N LEU A 75 2.03 -2.52 2.39
CA LEU A 75 1.59 -3.44 1.35
C LEU A 75 1.44 -4.86 1.92
N ASN A 76 0.27 -5.47 1.77
CA ASN A 76 0.00 -6.80 2.32
C ASN A 76 0.61 -7.91 1.47
N CYS A 77 1.65 -8.56 2.02
CA CYS A 77 2.35 -9.69 1.42
C CYS A 77 1.75 -11.06 1.82
N THR A 78 0.74 -11.11 2.69
CA THR A 78 0.08 -12.37 3.12
C THR A 78 -0.41 -13.19 1.92
N ALA A 79 0.08 -14.43 1.81
CA ALA A 79 -0.22 -15.36 0.72
C ALA A 79 -0.46 -16.78 1.25
N ASN A 80 -0.83 -17.72 0.37
CA ASN A 80 -1.14 -19.09 0.79
C ASN A 80 0.11 -19.93 1.07
N THR A 81 1.24 -19.56 0.47
CA THR A 81 2.53 -20.22 0.68
C THR A 81 3.63 -19.19 0.95
N PRO A 82 4.73 -19.58 1.62
CA PRO A 82 5.89 -18.72 1.80
C PRO A 82 6.49 -18.23 0.49
N GLU A 83 6.51 -19.05 -0.57
CA GLU A 83 7.06 -18.69 -1.88
C GLU A 83 6.28 -17.54 -2.51
N GLU A 84 4.94 -17.60 -2.49
CA GLU A 84 4.09 -16.50 -2.96
C GLU A 84 4.26 -15.24 -2.09
N MET A 85 4.47 -15.40 -0.79
CA MET A 85 4.73 -14.28 0.12
C MET A 85 6.08 -13.62 -0.21
N TYR A 86 7.13 -14.40 -0.46
CA TYR A 86 8.45 -13.90 -0.86
C TYR A 86 8.40 -13.19 -2.21
N GLU A 87 7.65 -13.72 -3.19
CA GLU A 87 7.42 -13.05 -4.48
C GLU A 87 6.85 -11.63 -4.27
N ARG A 88 5.84 -11.49 -3.42
CA ARG A 88 5.24 -10.19 -3.11
C ARG A 88 6.21 -9.25 -2.40
N ALA A 89 6.97 -9.78 -1.44
CA ALA A 89 7.93 -8.99 -0.67
C ALA A 89 9.08 -8.46 -1.55
N GLU A 90 9.62 -9.30 -2.44
CA GLU A 90 10.65 -8.87 -3.40
C GLU A 90 10.10 -7.85 -4.41
N PHE A 91 8.87 -8.04 -4.91
CA PHE A 91 8.26 -7.05 -5.80
C PHE A 91 8.03 -5.68 -5.11
N ALA A 92 7.59 -5.67 -3.85
CA ALA A 92 7.46 -4.42 -3.08
C ALA A 92 8.81 -3.69 -2.93
N LYS A 93 9.89 -4.46 -2.74
CA LYS A 93 11.26 -3.94 -2.66
C LYS A 93 11.78 -3.42 -4.01
N GLU A 94 11.47 -4.07 -5.12
CA GLU A 94 11.75 -3.58 -6.47
C GLU A 94 11.06 -2.23 -6.73
N LEU A 95 9.83 -2.07 -6.23
CA LEU A 95 9.07 -0.81 -6.23
C LEU A 95 9.55 0.21 -5.19
N LYS A 96 10.66 -0.07 -4.49
CA LYS A 96 11.28 0.79 -3.46
C LYS A 96 10.32 1.15 -2.32
N GLN A 97 9.35 0.30 -2.03
CA GLN A 97 8.41 0.56 -0.95
C GLN A 97 9.08 0.34 0.41
N PRO A 98 8.93 1.29 1.35
CA PRO A 98 9.72 1.29 2.58
C PRO A 98 9.21 0.30 3.63
N ILE A 99 8.01 -0.25 3.45
CA ILE A 99 7.31 -1.04 4.46
C ILE A 99 6.30 -2.00 3.83
N ILE A 100 6.18 -3.19 4.41
CA ILE A 100 5.20 -4.22 4.06
C ILE A 100 4.45 -4.65 5.32
N MET A 101 3.32 -5.34 5.16
CA MET A 101 2.64 -6.03 6.25
C MET A 101 2.42 -7.51 5.94
N HIS A 102 2.24 -8.28 7.00
CA HIS A 102 1.90 -9.69 7.00
C HIS A 102 0.97 -9.95 8.18
N ASP A 103 0.01 -10.84 8.00
CA ASP A 103 -0.96 -11.25 9.02
C ASP A 103 -0.49 -12.51 9.76
#